data_AF-A0A2N3WML4-F1
#
_entry.id   AF-A0A2N3WML4-F1
#
_cell.length_a   1.000
_cell.length_b   1.000
_cell.length_c   1.000
_cell.angle_alpha   90.00
_cell.angle_beta   90.00
_cell.angle_gamma   90.00
#
_symmetry.space_group_name_H-M   'P 1'
#
loop_
_entity.id
_entity.type
_entity.pdbx_description
1 polymer ?
#
loop_
_entity_poly.entity_id
_entity_poly.type
_entity_poly.pdbx_seq_one_letter_code
_entity_poly.pdbx_strand_id
1 'polypeptide(L)'
;MSEAVARPTSTAAEGIADPGPLGLAGFAATTFVLSAVNAGLIPKAVEPVVLPLALFYGGLAQLLAGMWEFRKNNTFGATAFGTFGAFWLAFAFYVWQFAAKIPPANAATATGMFLLVFTIFTGYMMIASLRTNAVLIGVFVLLFLTFLFLTIGELGGAEGAGKIGGWLGLATAVVAWYGSFAVVTNATAGRTLLPIGPIGKR
;
A
#
# COMPACT_ATOMS: atom_id res chain seq x y z
N MET A 1 18.68 52.74 -18.75
CA MET A 1 18.57 51.88 -17.55
C MET A 1 17.36 50.98 -17.73
N SER A 2 17.57 49.70 -18.00
CA SER A 2 16.53 48.67 -17.94
C SER A 2 17.12 47.55 -17.13
N GLU A 3 16.73 47.46 -15.85
CA GLU A 3 17.09 46.35 -14.99
C GLU A 3 16.35 45.11 -15.48
N ALA A 4 17.11 44.15 -16.01
CA ALA A 4 16.61 42.81 -16.23
C ALA A 4 16.27 42.20 -14.87
N VAL A 5 14.98 41.97 -14.63
CA VAL A 5 14.49 41.19 -13.49
C VAL A 5 15.05 39.77 -13.62
N ALA A 6 16.11 39.49 -12.88
CA ALA A 6 16.66 38.15 -12.75
C ALA A 6 15.60 37.25 -12.10
N ARG A 7 15.04 36.32 -12.89
CA ARG A 7 14.22 35.24 -12.36
C ARG A 7 15.07 34.46 -11.35
N PRO A 8 14.55 34.08 -10.17
CA PRO A 8 15.27 33.18 -9.29
C PRO A 8 15.43 31.86 -10.03
N THR A 9 16.67 31.51 -10.39
CA THR A 9 17.03 30.16 -10.81
C THR A 9 16.79 29.26 -9.60
N SER A 10 15.63 28.60 -9.58
CA SER A 10 15.41 27.45 -8.72
C SER A 10 16.47 26.41 -9.10
N THR A 11 17.51 26.31 -8.28
CA THR A 11 18.34 25.11 -8.24
C THR A 11 17.46 23.99 -7.71
N ALA A 12 16.63 23.42 -8.60
CA ALA A 12 16.00 22.14 -8.35
C ALA A 12 17.13 21.16 -8.06
N ALA A 13 17.25 20.74 -6.81
CA ALA A 13 18.30 19.83 -6.38
C ALA A 13 18.31 18.60 -7.31
N GLU A 14 19.50 18.20 -7.76
CA GLU A 14 19.74 17.02 -8.59
C GLU A 14 19.11 15.77 -7.95
N GLY A 15 17.92 15.40 -8.41
CA GLY A 15 17.18 14.26 -7.88
C GLY A 15 16.22 13.70 -8.92
N ILE A 16 15.92 12.41 -8.81
CA ILE A 16 14.86 11.80 -9.62
C ILE A 16 13.48 12.12 -9.03
N ALA A 17 12.42 11.95 -9.83
CA ALA A 17 11.05 12.10 -9.36
C ALA A 17 10.74 11.19 -8.16
N ASP A 18 9.80 11.59 -7.32
CA ASP A 18 9.32 10.77 -6.20
C ASP A 18 8.39 9.65 -6.71
N PRO A 19 8.77 8.36 -6.59
CA PRO A 19 7.91 7.26 -6.99
C PRO A 19 6.83 6.94 -5.95
N GLY A 20 6.92 7.49 -4.73
CA GLY A 20 6.02 7.20 -3.62
C GLY A 20 4.52 7.33 -3.92
N PRO A 21 4.07 8.39 -4.63
CA PRO A 21 2.66 8.53 -4.96
C PRO A 21 2.12 7.41 -5.84
N LEU A 22 2.92 6.93 -6.80
CA LEU A 22 2.53 5.83 -7.69
C LEU A 22 2.35 4.54 -6.89
N GLY A 23 3.32 4.23 -6.03
CA GLY A 23 3.26 3.06 -5.16
C GLY A 23 2.05 3.09 -4.22
N LEU A 24 1.79 4.24 -3.58
CA LEU A 24 0.64 4.42 -2.68
C LEU A 24 -0.70 4.34 -3.42
N ALA A 25 -0.81 4.90 -4.63
CA ALA A 25 -2.07 4.88 -5.38
C ALA A 25 -2.42 3.47 -5.89
N GLY A 26 -1.43 2.73 -6.40
CA GLY A 26 -1.59 1.33 -6.83
C GLY A 26 -1.99 0.42 -5.69
N PHE A 27 -1.30 0.57 -4.55
CA PHE A 27 -1.64 -0.10 -3.30
C PHE A 27 -3.07 0.20 -2.85
N ALA A 28 -3.43 1.48 -2.77
CA ALA A 28 -4.72 1.93 -2.25
C ALA A 28 -5.88 1.42 -3.11
N ALA A 29 -5.79 1.57 -4.43
CA ALA A 29 -6.86 1.12 -5.34
C ALA A 29 -7.12 -0.38 -5.22
N THR A 30 -6.05 -1.18 -5.20
CA THR A 30 -6.17 -2.65 -5.13
C THR A 30 -6.70 -3.09 -3.77
N THR A 31 -6.18 -2.48 -2.69
CA THR A 31 -6.63 -2.73 -1.32
C THR A 31 -8.11 -2.37 -1.16
N PHE A 32 -8.54 -1.18 -1.63
CA PHE A 32 -9.91 -0.71 -1.50
C PHE A 32 -10.91 -1.72 -2.08
N VAL A 33 -10.66 -2.20 -3.30
CA VAL A 33 -11.58 -3.12 -3.98
C VAL A 33 -11.67 -4.46 -3.26
N LEU A 34 -10.54 -5.05 -2.85
CA LEU A 34 -10.55 -6.31 -2.09
C LEU A 34 -11.22 -6.12 -0.72
N SER A 35 -10.90 -5.03 -0.04
CA SER A 35 -11.42 -4.70 1.28
C SER A 35 -12.92 -4.41 1.27
N ALA A 36 -13.48 -3.85 0.19
CA ALA A 36 -14.92 -3.68 0.04
C ALA A 36 -15.66 -5.03 0.00
N VAL A 37 -15.07 -6.04 -0.63
CA VAL A 37 -15.59 -7.42 -0.62
C VAL A 37 -15.44 -8.03 0.77
N ASN A 38 -14.26 -7.95 1.37
CA ASN A 38 -13.99 -8.51 2.71
C ASN A 38 -14.88 -7.89 3.80
N ALA A 39 -15.19 -6.59 3.69
CA ALA A 39 -16.10 -5.90 4.60
C ALA A 39 -17.58 -6.29 4.42
N GLY A 40 -17.91 -7.03 3.36
CA GLY A 40 -19.28 -7.41 3.01
C GLY A 40 -20.09 -6.28 2.37
N LEU A 41 -19.45 -5.20 1.90
CA LEU A 41 -20.12 -4.11 1.18
C LEU A 41 -20.43 -4.49 -0.27
N ILE A 42 -19.61 -5.37 -0.85
CA ILE A 42 -19.74 -5.85 -2.21
C ILE A 42 -19.88 -7.38 -2.20
N PRO A 43 -20.76 -7.98 -3.03
CA PRO A 43 -20.90 -9.43 -3.09
C PRO A 43 -19.60 -10.14 -3.45
N LYS A 44 -19.32 -11.27 -2.79
CA LYS A 44 -18.11 -12.07 -3.01
C LYS A 44 -17.92 -12.55 -4.46
N ALA A 45 -19.01 -12.72 -5.21
CA ALA A 45 -18.94 -13.06 -6.64
C ALA A 45 -18.18 -12.02 -7.50
N VAL A 46 -18.02 -10.79 -7.02
CA VAL A 46 -17.32 -9.70 -7.71
C VAL A 46 -15.82 -9.70 -7.41
N GLU A 47 -15.34 -10.44 -6.41
CA GLU A 47 -13.94 -10.51 -5.98
C GLU A 47 -12.91 -10.66 -7.12
N PRO A 48 -13.15 -11.44 -8.20
CA PRO A 48 -12.21 -11.56 -9.31
C PRO A 48 -11.83 -10.24 -10.00
N VAL A 49 -12.63 -9.17 -9.85
CA VAL A 49 -12.29 -7.84 -10.38
C VAL A 49 -11.01 -7.25 -9.76
N VAL A 50 -10.57 -7.76 -8.60
CA VAL A 50 -9.32 -7.38 -7.95
C VAL A 50 -8.10 -7.86 -8.74
N LEU A 51 -8.19 -9.00 -9.46
CA LEU A 51 -7.07 -9.63 -10.14
C LEU A 51 -6.30 -8.70 -11.10
N PRO A 52 -6.93 -7.98 -12.05
CA PRO A 52 -6.19 -7.06 -12.92
C PRO A 52 -5.54 -5.90 -12.16
N LEU A 53 -6.17 -5.39 -11.10
CA LEU A 53 -5.57 -4.34 -10.26
C LEU A 53 -4.35 -4.88 -9.50
N ALA A 54 -4.46 -6.08 -8.94
CA ALA A 54 -3.38 -6.76 -8.24
C ALA A 54 -2.22 -7.13 -9.16
N LEU A 55 -2.48 -7.46 -10.43
CA LEU A 55 -1.41 -7.71 -11.39
C LEU A 55 -0.69 -6.43 -11.82
N PHE A 56 -1.43 -5.42 -12.26
CA PHE A 56 -0.82 -4.30 -12.99
C PHE A 56 -0.59 -3.05 -12.15
N TYR A 57 -1.44 -2.78 -11.16
CA TYR A 57 -1.39 -1.52 -10.42
C TYR A 57 -0.85 -1.69 -9.01
N GLY A 58 -1.56 -2.42 -8.15
CA GLY A 58 -1.04 -2.83 -6.83
C GLY A 58 0.17 -3.76 -6.94
N GLY A 59 0.31 -4.50 -8.05
CA GLY A 59 1.44 -5.38 -8.30
C GLY A 59 2.59 -4.69 -9.01
N LEU A 60 2.53 -4.69 -10.34
CA LEU A 60 3.64 -4.25 -11.19
C LEU A 60 4.02 -2.78 -10.99
N ALA A 61 3.06 -1.84 -11.06
CA ALA A 61 3.38 -0.42 -10.90
C ALA A 61 3.96 -0.10 -9.51
N GLN A 62 3.41 -0.73 -8.46
CA GLN A 62 3.92 -0.57 -7.10
C GLN A 62 5.33 -1.19 -6.94
N LEU A 63 5.59 -2.36 -7.53
CA LEU A 63 6.92 -2.98 -7.54
C LEU A 63 7.94 -2.05 -8.23
N LEU A 64 7.58 -1.50 -9.39
CA LEU A 64 8.42 -0.55 -10.12
C LEU A 64 8.67 0.73 -9.32
N ALA A 65 7.67 1.25 -8.60
CA ALA A 65 7.86 2.37 -7.67
C ALA A 65 8.90 2.03 -6.59
N GLY A 66 8.85 0.82 -6.03
CA GLY A 66 9.87 0.32 -5.10
C GLY A 66 11.28 0.26 -5.71
N MET A 67 11.41 -0.11 -6.99
CA MET A 67 12.71 -0.13 -7.66
C MET A 67 13.34 1.25 -7.77
N TRP A 68 12.51 2.28 -7.99
CA TRP A 68 12.98 3.68 -8.04
C TRP A 68 13.33 4.24 -6.66
N GLU A 69 12.77 3.72 -5.57
CA GLU A 69 13.17 4.12 -4.21
C GLU A 69 14.61 3.68 -3.88
N PHE A 70 15.12 2.58 -4.45
CA PHE A 70 16.56 2.26 -4.33
C PHE A 70 17.43 3.37 -4.91
N ARG A 71 17.04 3.95 -6.05
CA ARG A 71 17.76 5.05 -6.68
C ARG A 71 17.66 6.36 -5.87
N LYS A 72 16.61 6.53 -5.08
CA LYS A 72 16.46 7.60 -4.07
C LYS A 72 17.17 7.31 -2.75
N ASN A 73 17.81 6.16 -2.59
CA ASN A 73 18.41 5.70 -1.33
C ASN A 73 17.40 5.67 -0.16
N ASN A 74 16.15 5.30 -0.46
CA ASN A 74 15.07 5.18 0.52
C ASN A 74 14.79 3.71 0.82
N THR A 75 15.52 3.13 1.77
CA THR A 75 15.37 1.72 2.16
C THR A 75 13.95 1.36 2.60
N PHE A 76 13.28 2.27 3.32
CA PHE A 76 11.92 2.04 3.78
C PHE A 76 10.95 1.92 2.60
N GLY A 77 10.94 2.92 1.70
CA GLY A 77 10.09 2.93 0.51
C GLY A 77 10.37 1.76 -0.43
N ALA A 78 11.65 1.47 -0.68
CA ALA A 78 12.07 0.38 -1.56
C ALA A 78 11.57 -0.97 -1.04
N THR A 79 11.75 -1.23 0.25
CA THR A 79 11.30 -2.46 0.90
C THR A 79 9.77 -2.53 0.97
N ALA A 80 9.10 -1.44 1.33
CA ALA A 80 7.64 -1.38 1.43
C ALA A 80 6.96 -1.63 0.08
N PHE A 81 7.26 -0.79 -0.93
CA PHE A 81 6.62 -0.90 -2.23
C PHE A 81 7.05 -2.16 -2.98
N GLY A 82 8.31 -2.57 -2.85
CA GLY A 82 8.78 -3.82 -3.43
C GLY A 82 8.02 -5.04 -2.89
N THR A 83 7.91 -5.15 -1.57
CA THR A 83 7.22 -6.28 -0.93
C THR A 83 5.72 -6.27 -1.19
N PHE A 84 5.03 -5.13 -1.08
CA PHE A 84 3.59 -5.08 -1.33
C PHE A 84 3.24 -5.19 -2.82
N GLY A 85 4.12 -4.73 -3.72
CA GLY A 85 4.01 -5.05 -5.15
C GLY A 85 4.12 -6.55 -5.41
N ALA A 86 5.11 -7.21 -4.79
CA ALA A 86 5.26 -8.66 -4.86
C ALA A 86 4.09 -9.41 -4.21
N PHE A 87 3.54 -8.91 -3.10
CA PHE A 87 2.32 -9.44 -2.46
C PHE A 87 1.18 -9.52 -3.46
N TRP A 88 0.86 -8.42 -4.14
CA TRP A 88 -0.28 -8.37 -5.05
C TRP A 88 -0.08 -9.26 -6.27
N LEU A 89 1.12 -9.29 -6.84
CA LEU A 89 1.47 -10.20 -7.94
C LEU A 89 1.32 -11.67 -7.50
N ALA A 90 1.89 -12.02 -6.35
CA ALA A 90 1.84 -13.38 -5.82
C ALA A 90 0.41 -13.78 -5.41
N PHE A 91 -0.36 -12.88 -4.82
CA PHE A 91 -1.74 -13.14 -4.41
C PHE A 91 -2.66 -13.30 -5.62
N ALA A 92 -2.52 -12.47 -6.64
CA ALA A 92 -3.26 -12.64 -7.89
C ALA A 92 -2.95 -13.99 -8.55
N PHE A 93 -1.66 -14.37 -8.60
CA PHE A 93 -1.24 -15.65 -9.14
C PHE A 93 -1.73 -16.83 -8.29
N TYR A 94 -1.70 -16.70 -6.96
CA TYR A 94 -2.26 -17.67 -6.02
C TYR A 94 -3.76 -17.92 -6.29
N VAL A 95 -4.56 -16.85 -6.33
CA VAL A 95 -6.01 -16.94 -6.57
C VAL A 95 -6.30 -17.51 -7.96
N TRP A 96 -5.60 -17.04 -8.98
CA TRP A 96 -5.85 -17.46 -10.36
C TRP A 96 -5.44 -18.92 -10.63
N GLN A 97 -4.29 -19.36 -10.10
CA GLN A 97 -3.66 -20.61 -10.53
C GLN A 97 -3.62 -21.70 -9.47
N PHE A 98 -3.76 -21.38 -8.19
CA PHE A 98 -3.52 -22.33 -7.09
C PHE A 98 -4.71 -22.51 -6.15
N ALA A 99 -5.52 -21.48 -5.89
CA ALA A 99 -6.59 -21.55 -4.90
C ALA A 99 -7.57 -22.71 -5.17
N ALA A 100 -7.99 -22.92 -6.42
CA ALA A 100 -8.88 -24.02 -6.80
C ALA A 100 -8.23 -25.42 -6.77
N LYS A 101 -6.89 -25.50 -6.69
CA LYS A 101 -6.14 -26.76 -6.59
C LYS A 101 -5.94 -27.23 -5.15
N ILE A 102 -6.25 -26.36 -4.18
CA ILE A 102 -6.14 -26.68 -2.76
C ILE A 102 -7.44 -27.36 -2.33
N PRO A 103 -7.38 -28.50 -1.60
CA PRO A 103 -8.56 -29.14 -1.09
C PRO A 103 -9.43 -28.14 -0.30
N PRO A 104 -10.77 -28.11 -0.49
CA PRO A 104 -11.62 -27.12 0.16
C PRO A 104 -11.47 -27.05 1.69
N ALA A 105 -11.24 -28.19 2.34
CA ALA A 105 -10.98 -28.27 3.78
C ALA A 105 -9.71 -27.54 4.25
N ASN A 106 -8.77 -27.27 3.34
CA ASN A 106 -7.49 -26.63 3.62
C ASN A 106 -7.38 -25.21 3.03
N ALA A 107 -8.42 -24.73 2.32
CA ALA A 107 -8.37 -23.45 1.62
C ALA A 107 -8.14 -22.26 2.57
N ALA A 108 -8.83 -22.25 3.71
CA ALA A 108 -8.69 -21.21 4.72
C ALA A 108 -7.27 -21.20 5.33
N THR A 109 -6.74 -22.38 5.67
CA THR A 109 -5.36 -22.52 6.16
C THR A 109 -4.35 -22.00 5.15
N ALA A 110 -4.51 -22.31 3.86
CA ALA A 110 -3.59 -21.85 2.83
C ALA A 110 -3.60 -20.32 2.67
N THR A 111 -4.79 -19.72 2.57
CA THR A 111 -4.93 -18.25 2.46
C THR A 111 -4.44 -17.57 3.73
N GLY A 112 -4.78 -18.08 4.91
CA GLY A 112 -4.33 -17.55 6.20
C GLY A 112 -2.82 -17.62 6.38
N MET A 113 -2.17 -18.71 5.95
CA MET A 113 -0.70 -18.81 5.97
C MET A 113 -0.05 -17.82 5.01
N PHE A 114 -0.64 -17.61 3.83
CA PHE A 114 -0.18 -16.57 2.90
C PHE A 114 -0.25 -15.18 3.56
N LEU A 115 -1.40 -14.82 4.16
CA LEU A 115 -1.61 -13.54 4.84
C LEU A 115 -0.74 -13.35 6.09
N LEU A 116 -0.46 -14.43 6.84
CA LEU A 116 0.37 -14.39 8.04
C LEU A 116 1.79 -13.89 7.75
N VAL A 117 2.39 -14.32 6.64
CA VAL A 117 3.72 -13.84 6.20
C VAL A 117 3.73 -12.31 6.06
N PHE A 118 2.69 -11.76 5.44
CA PHE A 118 2.55 -10.32 5.26
C PHE A 118 2.10 -9.59 6.53
N THR A 119 1.40 -10.26 7.44
CA THR A 119 1.09 -9.74 8.78
C THR A 119 2.39 -9.50 9.55
N ILE A 120 3.29 -10.48 9.57
CA ILE A 120 4.60 -10.38 10.24
C ILE A 120 5.45 -9.28 9.60
N PHE A 121 5.54 -9.27 8.26
CA PHE A 121 6.25 -8.23 7.52
C PHE A 121 5.76 -6.83 7.87
N THR A 122 4.44 -6.64 7.82
CA THR A 122 3.83 -5.34 8.10
C THR A 122 4.03 -4.94 9.56
N GLY A 123 4.04 -5.89 10.49
CA GLY A 123 4.25 -5.63 11.92
C GLY A 123 5.60 -4.97 12.20
N TYR A 124 6.70 -5.47 11.63
CA TYR A 124 7.99 -4.81 11.81
C TYR A 124 8.11 -3.52 11.00
N MET A 125 7.52 -3.45 9.81
CA MET A 125 7.52 -2.22 9.01
C MET A 125 6.72 -1.11 9.68
N MET A 126 5.66 -1.45 10.42
CA MET A 126 4.91 -0.52 11.25
C MET A 126 5.81 0.12 12.31
N ILE A 127 6.67 -0.66 12.97
CA ILE A 127 7.64 -0.11 13.93
C ILE A 127 8.63 0.83 13.22
N ALA A 128 9.16 0.43 12.06
CA ALA A 128 10.06 1.27 11.26
C ALA A 128 9.37 2.57 10.78
N SER A 129 8.07 2.52 10.49
CA SER A 129 7.29 3.67 10.01
C SER A 129 7.23 4.81 11.03
N LEU A 130 7.41 4.54 12.32
CA LEU A 130 7.37 5.55 13.40
C LEU A 130 8.43 6.65 13.26
N ARG A 131 9.41 6.48 12.36
CA ARG A 131 10.45 7.46 12.03
C ARG A 131 10.26 8.13 10.66
N THR A 132 9.06 8.03 10.08
CA THR A 132 8.75 8.57 8.75
C THR A 132 7.88 9.83 8.83
N ASN A 133 6.57 9.72 8.61
CA ASN A 133 5.58 10.78 8.72
C ASN A 133 4.23 10.20 9.19
N ALA A 134 3.35 11.06 9.69
CA ALA A 134 2.07 10.66 10.27
C ALA A 134 1.18 9.87 9.30
N VAL A 135 1.22 10.19 8.00
CA VAL A 135 0.44 9.47 6.98
C VAL A 135 0.94 8.04 6.83
N LEU A 136 2.25 7.84 6.67
CA LEU A 136 2.82 6.50 6.54
C LEU A 136 2.66 5.67 7.82
N ILE A 137 2.74 6.28 8.99
CA ILE A 137 2.41 5.62 10.26
C ILE A 137 0.96 5.14 10.25
N GLY A 138 0.03 6.02 9.86
CA GLY A 138 -1.38 5.66 9.72
C GLY A 138 -1.60 4.50 8.76
N VAL A 139 -0.97 4.54 7.58
CA VAL A 139 -1.03 3.43 6.60
C VAL A 139 -0.55 2.13 7.23
N PHE A 140 0.64 2.10 7.84
CA PHE A 140 1.20 0.84 8.33
C PHE A 140 0.49 0.29 9.58
N VAL A 141 -0.01 1.15 10.47
CA VAL A 141 -0.83 0.72 11.61
C VAL A 141 -2.12 0.08 11.12
N LEU A 142 -2.85 0.77 10.24
CA LEU A 142 -4.11 0.26 9.69
C LEU A 142 -3.88 -1.01 8.85
N LEU A 143 -2.82 -1.05 8.06
CA LEU A 143 -2.46 -2.21 7.24
C LEU A 143 -2.06 -3.41 8.10
N PHE A 144 -1.32 -3.19 9.18
CA PHE A 144 -0.96 -4.26 10.11
C PHE A 144 -2.22 -4.87 10.72
N LEU A 145 -3.13 -4.04 11.21
CA LEU A 145 -4.41 -4.51 11.75
C LEU A 145 -5.26 -5.18 10.65
N THR A 146 -5.27 -4.66 9.42
CA THR A 146 -5.94 -5.28 8.28
C THR A 146 -5.46 -6.72 8.08
N PHE A 147 -4.15 -6.92 7.91
CA PHE A 147 -3.59 -8.25 7.72
C PHE A 147 -3.80 -9.14 8.95
N LEU A 148 -3.64 -8.61 10.16
CA LEU A 148 -3.84 -9.37 11.40
C LEU A 148 -5.27 -9.93 11.49
N PHE A 149 -6.28 -9.09 11.27
CA PHE A 149 -7.68 -9.51 11.37
C PHE A 149 -8.11 -10.42 10.22
N LEU A 150 -7.59 -10.22 9.00
CA LEU A 150 -7.81 -11.16 7.89
C LEU A 150 -7.15 -12.54 8.18
N THR A 151 -5.91 -12.55 8.68
CA THR A 151 -5.22 -13.78 9.08
C THR A 151 -5.96 -14.52 10.20
N ILE A 152 -6.45 -13.80 11.22
CA ILE A 152 -7.30 -14.38 12.28
C ILE A 152 -8.61 -14.91 11.70
N GLY A 153 -9.22 -14.20 10.75
CA GLY A 153 -10.43 -14.66 10.08
C GLY A 153 -10.24 -16.01 9.37
N GLU A 154 -9.14 -16.14 8.62
CA GLU A 154 -8.81 -17.36 7.88
C GLU A 154 -8.34 -18.52 8.77
N LEU A 155 -7.36 -18.29 9.66
CA LEU A 155 -6.77 -19.35 10.49
C LEU A 155 -7.61 -19.68 11.73
N GLY A 156 -8.34 -18.70 12.26
CA GLY A 156 -9.16 -18.85 13.46
C GLY A 156 -10.62 -19.18 13.19
N GLY A 157 -11.06 -19.20 11.92
CA GLY A 157 -12.44 -19.49 11.54
C GLY A 157 -13.45 -18.43 11.99
N ALA A 158 -13.00 -17.22 12.30
CA ALA A 158 -13.83 -16.14 12.82
C ALA A 158 -14.23 -15.17 11.70
N GLU A 159 -15.36 -15.43 11.01
CA GLU A 159 -15.83 -14.58 9.89
C GLU A 159 -15.95 -13.09 10.29
N GLY A 160 -16.36 -12.81 11.53
CA GLY A 160 -16.41 -11.45 12.07
C GLY A 160 -15.05 -10.73 12.06
N ALA A 161 -13.96 -11.45 12.30
CA ALA A 161 -12.61 -10.90 12.21
C ALA A 161 -12.25 -10.54 10.76
N GLY A 162 -12.63 -11.37 9.79
CA GLY A 162 -12.44 -11.08 8.37
C GLY A 162 -13.13 -9.78 7.94
N LYS A 163 -14.37 -9.55 8.40
CA LYS A 163 -15.12 -8.30 8.14
C LYS A 163 -14.45 -7.07 8.75
N ILE A 164 -13.95 -7.19 9.99
CA ILE A 164 -13.17 -6.12 10.62
C ILE A 164 -11.91 -5.81 9.81
N GLY A 165 -11.20 -6.85 9.35
CA GLY A 165 -10.06 -6.72 8.44
C GLY A 165 -10.43 -5.97 7.16
N GLY A 166 -11.59 -6.27 6.56
CA GLY A 166 -12.13 -5.54 5.41
C GLY A 166 -12.30 -4.04 5.69
N TRP A 167 -12.96 -3.66 6.78
CA TRP A 167 -13.14 -2.24 7.14
C TRP A 167 -11.83 -1.51 7.41
N LEU A 168 -10.89 -2.15 8.09
CA LEU A 168 -9.55 -1.61 8.31
C LEU A 168 -8.79 -1.42 6.99
N GLY A 169 -8.96 -2.34 6.04
CA GLY A 169 -8.33 -2.23 4.73
C GLY A 169 -8.91 -1.07 3.89
N LEU A 170 -10.22 -0.81 3.99
CA LEU A 170 -10.83 0.39 3.39
C LEU A 170 -10.23 1.67 3.99
N ALA A 171 -10.11 1.75 5.33
CA ALA A 171 -9.47 2.88 6.00
C ALA A 171 -8.00 3.03 5.56
N THR A 172 -7.26 1.92 5.47
CA THR A 172 -5.88 1.90 4.98
C THR A 172 -5.78 2.50 3.58
N ALA A 173 -6.65 2.08 2.66
CA ALA A 173 -6.66 2.57 1.28
C ALA A 173 -6.92 4.08 1.21
N VAL A 174 -7.88 4.60 1.99
CA VAL A 174 -8.17 6.03 2.05
C VAL A 174 -6.97 6.84 2.53
N VAL A 175 -6.28 6.39 3.58
CA VAL A 175 -5.07 7.08 4.08
C VAL A 175 -3.92 7.01 3.08
N ALA A 176 -3.74 5.88 2.38
CA ALA A 176 -2.72 5.73 1.35
C ALA A 176 -2.99 6.64 0.12
N TRP A 177 -4.25 6.74 -0.33
CA TRP A 177 -4.63 7.70 -1.37
C TRP A 177 -4.42 9.15 -0.93
N TYR A 178 -4.75 9.49 0.32
CA TYR A 178 -4.41 10.81 0.85
C TYR A 178 -2.90 11.07 0.77
N GLY A 179 -2.06 10.11 1.14
CA GLY A 179 -0.61 10.22 1.01
C GLY A 179 -0.15 10.45 -0.43
N SER A 180 -0.70 9.69 -1.37
CA SER A 180 -0.42 9.86 -2.80
C SER A 180 -0.83 11.26 -3.28
N PHE A 181 -2.07 11.67 -2.99
CA PHE A 181 -2.64 12.97 -3.35
C PHE A 181 -1.83 14.13 -2.75
N ALA A 182 -1.45 14.03 -1.48
CA ALA A 182 -0.68 15.04 -0.78
C ALA A 182 0.69 15.25 -1.44
N VAL A 183 1.41 14.17 -1.74
CA VAL A 183 2.74 14.26 -2.36
C VAL A 183 2.66 14.82 -3.78
N VAL A 184 1.72 14.35 -4.60
CA VAL A 184 1.52 14.89 -5.98
C VAL A 184 1.20 16.38 -5.92
N THR A 185 0.21 16.77 -5.12
CA THR A 185 -0.26 18.15 -5.04
C THR A 185 0.83 19.09 -4.54
N ASN A 186 1.56 18.69 -3.50
CA ASN A 186 2.65 19.50 -2.96
C ASN A 186 3.79 19.68 -3.97
N ALA A 187 4.15 18.61 -4.69
CA ALA A 187 5.17 18.66 -5.73
C ALA A 187 4.75 19.57 -6.89
N THR A 188 3.52 19.43 -7.38
CA THR A 188 2.98 20.28 -8.47
C THR A 188 2.84 21.74 -8.05
N ALA A 189 2.49 22.02 -6.79
CA ALA A 189 2.37 23.37 -6.27
C ALA A 189 3.72 24.03 -5.91
N GLY A 190 4.81 23.26 -5.84
CA GLY A 190 6.13 23.74 -5.40
C GLY A 190 6.18 24.17 -3.93
N ARG A 191 5.16 23.82 -3.13
CA ARG A 191 5.04 24.15 -1.70
C ARG A 191 4.12 23.16 -0.99
N THR A 192 4.22 23.09 0.33
CA THR A 192 3.32 22.27 1.14
C THR A 192 1.92 22.90 1.20
N LEU A 193 0.95 22.27 0.54
CA LEU A 193 -0.49 22.57 0.65
C LEU A 193 -1.21 21.55 1.54
N LEU A 194 -0.85 20.27 1.40
CA LEU A 194 -1.45 19.16 2.12
C LEU A 194 -0.43 18.59 3.12
N PRO A 195 -0.72 18.59 4.43
CA PRO A 195 0.24 18.18 5.44
C PRO A 195 0.39 16.66 5.50
N ILE A 196 1.64 16.17 5.53
CA ILE A 196 1.95 14.75 5.76
C ILE A 196 2.50 14.45 7.17
N GLY A 197 2.84 15.51 7.93
CA GLY A 197 3.32 15.43 9.31
C GLY A 197 4.63 14.63 9.50
N PRO A 198 5.80 15.12 9.03
CA PRO A 198 7.08 14.43 9.22
C PRO A 198 7.43 14.18 10.70
N ILE A 199 7.90 12.96 11.04
CA ILE A 199 8.29 12.54 12.40
C ILE A 199 9.74 12.04 12.35
N GLY A 200 10.68 12.98 12.26
CA GLY A 200 12.11 12.71 12.11
C GLY A 200 12.89 14.02 11.98
N LYS A 201 14.19 14.00 12.28
CA LYS A 201 14.99 15.24 12.43
C LYS A 201 14.94 16.12 11.17
N ARG A 202 14.67 17.41 11.40
CA ARG A 202 15.11 18.50 10.53
C ARG A 202 16.62 18.46 10.33
#